data_AF-A0A3B4WY71-F1
#
_entry.id   AF-A0A3B4WY71-F1
#
_cell.length_a   1.000
_cell.length_b   1.000
_cell.length_c   1.000
_cell.angle_alpha   90.00
_cell.angle_beta   90.00
_cell.angle_gamma   90.00
#
_symmetry.space_group_name_H-M   'P 1'
#
loop_
_entity.id
_entity.type
_entity.pdbx_description
1 polymer ?
#
loop_
_entity_poly.entity_id
_entity_poly.type
_entity_poly.pdbx_seq_one_letter_code
_entity_poly.pdbx_strand_id
1 'polypeptide(L)'
;MGLYLMGLQRGCQTRAVHSTEAQVQTVSTTVSCTQTEPQDQQTEQLLQQNHDEPEPPGLKDFLQRVEEVVITELVKNARSHAFDGFQVNWEYCA
;
A
#
# COMPACT_ATOMS: atom_id res chain seq x y z
N MET A 1 10.95 -3.81 -101.18
CA MET A 1 10.00 -3.00 -100.38
C MET A 1 9.87 -3.68 -99.01
N GLY A 2 10.18 -3.07 -97.88
CA GLY A 2 10.48 -1.69 -97.59
C GLY A 2 11.49 -1.55 -96.46
N LEU A 3 12.15 -0.41 -96.49
CA LEU A 3 13.03 0.14 -95.47
C LEU A 3 12.23 0.50 -94.22
N TYR A 4 12.68 0.11 -93.03
CA TYR A 4 12.28 0.81 -91.81
C TYR A 4 13.47 0.94 -90.86
N LEU A 5 14.10 2.12 -90.98
CA LEU A 5 14.51 3.01 -89.90
C LEU A 5 14.53 2.37 -88.49
N MET A 6 15.70 1.94 -88.03
CA MET A 6 15.94 1.74 -86.59
C MET A 6 16.71 2.94 -86.08
N GLY A 7 15.94 3.94 -85.64
CA GLY A 7 16.45 5.10 -84.91
C GLY A 7 17.12 4.67 -83.60
N LEU A 8 18.12 5.45 -83.17
CA LEU A 8 18.90 5.18 -81.96
C LEU A 8 18.03 5.29 -80.70
N GLN A 9 17.50 4.16 -80.22
CA GLN A 9 16.65 4.12 -79.03
C GLN A 9 17.54 4.06 -77.77
N ARG A 10 17.65 5.17 -77.03
CA ARG A 10 18.36 5.23 -75.74
C ARG A 10 17.35 5.23 -74.58
N GLY A 11 17.34 4.15 -73.82
CA GLY A 11 16.69 4.08 -72.51
C GLY A 11 17.73 4.29 -71.42
N CYS A 12 17.44 5.20 -70.48
CA CYS A 12 18.25 5.38 -69.28
C CYS A 12 17.41 4.99 -68.07
N GLN A 13 17.95 4.11 -67.22
CA GLN A 13 17.31 3.69 -65.97
C GLN A 13 18.24 4.02 -64.80
N THR A 14 17.71 4.74 -63.80
CA THR A 14 18.42 5.01 -62.56
C THR A 14 18.25 3.85 -61.58
N ARG A 15 19.29 3.57 -60.80
CA ARG A 15 19.28 2.45 -59.84
C ARG A 15 18.33 2.76 -58.69
N ALA A 16 17.60 1.75 -58.24
CA ALA A 16 16.76 1.85 -57.05
C ALA A 16 17.60 2.25 -55.82
N VAL A 17 17.02 3.11 -54.97
CA VAL A 17 17.64 3.55 -53.71
C VAL A 17 16.92 2.87 -52.56
N HIS A 18 17.69 2.36 -51.61
CA HIS A 18 17.15 1.70 -50.43
C HIS A 18 16.96 2.71 -49.31
N SER A 19 15.83 2.61 -48.60
CA SER A 19 15.57 3.37 -47.37
C SER A 19 15.30 2.39 -46.24
N THR A 20 15.60 2.80 -45.01
CA THR A 20 15.28 2.04 -43.80
C THR A 20 14.61 2.97 -42.80
N GLU A 21 13.60 2.46 -42.11
CA GLU A 21 13.01 3.16 -40.98
C GLU A 21 13.94 3.07 -39.78
N ALA A 22 14.05 4.16 -39.03
CA ALA A 22 14.79 4.22 -37.78
C ALA A 22 13.91 4.89 -36.74
N GLN A 23 13.91 4.34 -35.53
CA GLN A 23 13.16 4.87 -34.40
C GLN A 23 14.09 5.08 -33.20
N VAL A 24 13.75 6.06 -32.38
CA VAL A 24 14.46 6.37 -31.13
C VAL A 24 13.43 6.33 -30.01
N GLN A 25 13.78 5.71 -28.89
CA GLN A 25 12.95 5.65 -27.70
C GLN A 25 13.53 6.56 -26.61
N THR A 26 12.65 7.16 -25.83
CA THR A 26 13.00 7.98 -24.68
C THR A 26 12.20 7.49 -23.47
N VAL A 27 12.81 7.51 -22.29
CA VAL A 27 12.16 7.10 -21.05
C VAL A 27 11.14 8.17 -20.63
N SER A 28 9.90 7.74 -20.38
CA SER A 28 8.86 8.55 -19.77
C SER A 28 8.45 7.90 -18.45
N THR A 29 8.42 8.69 -17.38
CA THR A 29 7.95 8.24 -16.07
C THR A 29 6.89 9.20 -15.56
N THR A 30 5.94 8.66 -14.81
CA THR A 30 4.89 9.43 -14.15
C THR A 30 4.84 9.03 -12.69
N VAL A 31 4.53 9.99 -11.82
CA VAL A 31 4.39 9.76 -10.39
C VAL A 31 2.93 9.46 -10.09
N SER A 32 2.69 8.45 -9.27
CA SER A 32 1.37 8.12 -8.75
C SER A 32 1.39 8.16 -7.23
N CYS A 33 0.29 8.63 -6.65
CA CYS A 33 0.09 8.67 -5.21
C CYS A 33 -1.22 7.95 -4.88
N THR A 34 -1.27 7.28 -3.74
CA THR A 34 -2.49 6.69 -3.19
C THR A 34 -2.70 7.21 -1.77
N GLN A 35 -3.96 7.29 -1.34
CA GLN A 35 -4.33 7.68 0.02
C GLN A 35 -4.98 6.46 0.68
N THR A 36 -4.51 6.11 1.88
CA THR A 36 -5.12 5.04 2.69
C THR A 36 -6.34 5.58 3.44
N GLU A 37 -7.42 4.82 3.44
CA GLU A 37 -8.63 5.14 4.20
C GLU A 37 -8.36 4.94 5.72
N PRO A 38 -8.74 5.90 6.58
CA PRO A 38 -8.68 5.70 8.02
C PRO A 38 -9.62 4.56 8.46
N GLN A 39 -9.06 3.55 9.12
CA GLN A 39 -9.81 2.37 9.60
C GLN A 39 -10.45 2.60 10.98
N ASP A 40 -10.92 3.82 11.26
CA ASP A 40 -11.49 4.18 12.57
C ASP A 40 -12.67 3.26 12.96
N GLN A 41 -13.42 2.80 11.95
CA GLN A 41 -14.55 1.87 12.13
C GLN A 41 -14.13 0.45 12.53
N GLN A 42 -12.92 -0.01 12.21
CA GLN A 42 -12.44 -1.33 12.64
C GLN A 42 -12.03 -1.35 14.11
N THR A 43 -11.53 -0.22 14.62
CA THR A 43 -11.20 -0.08 16.05
C THR A 43 -12.45 -0.13 16.91
N GLU A 44 -13.56 0.48 16.47
CA GLU A 44 -14.86 0.37 17.15
C GLU A 44 -15.48 -1.03 17.03
N GLN A 45 -15.26 -1.74 15.92
CA GLN A 45 -15.69 -3.14 15.78
C GLN A 45 -14.93 -4.10 16.70
N LEU A 46 -13.67 -3.83 17.06
CA LEU A 46 -12.95 -4.62 18.06
C LEU A 46 -13.55 -4.47 19.48
N LEU A 47 -14.17 -3.32 19.76
CA LEU A 47 -14.83 -3.03 21.04
C LEU A 47 -16.29 -3.51 21.05
N GLN A 48 -16.93 -3.54 19.89
CA GLN A 48 -18.26 -4.12 19.70
C GLN A 48 -18.12 -5.64 19.59
N GLN A 49 -18.08 -6.32 20.73
CA GLN A 49 -18.28 -7.77 20.76
C GLN A 49 -19.57 -8.10 20.01
N ASN A 50 -19.43 -8.75 18.86
CA ASN A 50 -20.56 -9.26 18.12
C ASN A 50 -21.13 -10.40 18.96
N HIS A 51 -22.23 -10.15 19.68
CA HIS A 51 -22.82 -11.14 20.60
C HIS A 51 -23.27 -12.44 19.90
N ASP A 52 -23.37 -12.42 18.56
CA ASP A 52 -23.69 -13.58 17.74
C ASP A 52 -22.44 -14.40 17.34
N GLU A 53 -21.21 -13.88 17.56
CA GLU A 53 -19.99 -14.66 17.32
C GLU A 53 -19.73 -15.68 18.45
N PRO A 54 -19.27 -16.88 18.10
CA PRO A 54 -18.94 -17.89 19.11
C PRO A 54 -17.80 -17.40 20.00
N GLU A 55 -17.93 -17.67 21.30
CA GLU A 55 -16.88 -17.34 22.27
C GLU A 55 -15.53 -17.93 21.83
N PRO A 56 -14.44 -17.15 21.82
CA PRO A 56 -13.11 -17.67 21.51
C PRO A 56 -12.77 -18.86 22.44
N PRO A 57 -12.24 -19.97 21.90
CA PRO A 57 -11.95 -21.14 22.71
C PRO A 57 -10.95 -20.81 23.82
N GLY A 58 -11.31 -21.15 25.06
CA GLY A 58 -10.48 -20.92 26.24
C GLY A 58 -10.56 -19.51 26.85
N LEU A 59 -11.41 -18.62 26.34
CA LEU A 59 -11.62 -17.29 26.92
C LEU A 59 -12.13 -17.39 28.36
N LYS A 60 -13.21 -18.14 28.60
CA LYS A 60 -13.72 -18.41 29.95
C LYS A 60 -12.66 -18.94 30.91
N ASP A 61 -11.91 -19.97 30.51
CA ASP A 61 -10.87 -20.56 31.37
C ASP A 61 -9.76 -19.55 31.68
N PHE A 62 -9.41 -18.70 30.72
CA PHE A 62 -8.46 -17.61 30.95
C PHE A 62 -9.03 -16.60 31.96
N LEU A 63 -10.25 -16.10 31.74
CA LEU A 63 -10.90 -15.12 32.61
C LEU A 63 -11.00 -15.64 34.05
N GLN A 64 -11.43 -16.89 34.24
CA GLN A 64 -11.52 -17.51 35.56
C GLN A 64 -10.15 -17.61 36.27
N ARG A 65 -9.06 -17.85 35.53
CA ARG A 65 -7.71 -17.92 36.12
C ARG A 65 -7.18 -16.55 36.52
N VAL A 66 -7.53 -15.49 35.81
CA VAL A 66 -6.97 -14.14 36.06
C VAL A 66 -7.83 -13.28 36.97
N GLU A 67 -9.14 -13.54 37.04
CA GLU A 67 -10.13 -12.69 37.73
C GLU A 67 -9.75 -12.42 39.19
N GLU A 68 -9.52 -13.46 39.98
CA GLU A 68 -9.23 -13.32 41.42
C GLU A 68 -7.93 -12.53 41.67
N VAL A 69 -6.89 -12.83 40.89
CA VAL A 69 -5.57 -12.18 41.01
C VAL A 69 -5.67 -10.70 40.64
N VAL A 70 -6.33 -10.39 39.52
CA VAL A 70 -6.49 -9.00 39.04
C VAL A 70 -7.32 -8.20 40.03
N ILE A 71 -8.46 -8.73 40.53
CA ILE A 71 -9.29 -8.04 41.52
C ILE A 71 -8.48 -7.75 42.79
N THR A 72 -7.76 -8.75 43.30
CA THR A 72 -7.00 -8.63 44.54
C THR A 72 -5.91 -7.56 44.44
N GLU A 73 -5.14 -7.58 43.36
CA GLU A 73 -4.04 -6.63 43.18
C GLU A 73 -4.54 -5.23 42.84
N LEU A 74 -5.64 -5.08 42.10
CA LEU A 74 -6.27 -3.77 41.88
C LEU A 74 -6.79 -3.16 43.19
N VAL A 75 -7.45 -3.94 44.05
CA VAL A 75 -7.92 -3.45 45.37
C VAL A 75 -6.75 -3.02 46.25
N LYS A 76 -5.67 -3.80 46.28
CA LYS A 76 -4.44 -3.42 47.01
C LYS A 76 -3.83 -2.15 46.44
N ASN A 77 -3.67 -2.07 45.13
CA ASN A 77 -3.04 -0.94 44.46
C ASN A 77 -3.84 0.36 44.68
N ALA A 78 -5.17 0.30 44.55
CA ALA A 78 -6.05 1.45 44.76
C ALA A 78 -5.96 2.03 46.18
N ARG A 79 -5.60 1.21 47.18
CA ARG A 79 -5.44 1.63 48.58
C ARG A 79 -3.99 1.92 48.97
N SER A 80 -3.05 1.76 48.03
CA SER A 80 -1.62 1.82 48.35
C SER A 80 -1.07 3.23 48.50
N HIS A 81 -1.73 4.24 47.93
CA HIS A 81 -1.21 5.62 47.87
C HIS A 81 0.22 5.71 47.31
N ALA A 82 0.66 4.73 46.51
CA ALA A 82 2.06 4.56 46.13
C ALA A 82 2.63 5.70 45.27
N PHE A 83 1.77 6.54 44.70
CA PHE A 83 2.15 7.61 43.78
C PHE A 83 1.69 9.00 44.25
N ASP A 84 1.28 9.13 45.51
CA ASP A 84 0.89 10.42 46.07
C ASP A 84 2.07 11.41 46.03
N GLY A 85 1.83 12.63 45.56
CA GLY A 85 2.86 13.68 45.44
C GLY A 85 3.71 13.63 44.15
N PHE A 86 3.37 12.76 43.19
CA PHE A 86 4.03 12.74 41.88
C PHE A 86 3.76 14.04 41.09
N GLN A 87 4.83 14.77 40.73
CA GLN A 87 4.78 15.95 39.87
C GLN A 87 5.73 15.76 38.70
N VAL A 88 5.20 15.78 37.47
CA VAL A 88 6.00 15.76 36.24
C VAL A 88 5.64 16.97 35.39
N ASN A 89 6.68 17.66 34.91
CA ASN A 89 6.55 18.68 33.90
C ASN A 89 6.89 18.10 32.52
N TRP A 90 5.92 18.11 31.60
CA TRP A 90 6.07 17.61 30.23
C TRP A 90 6.40 18.72 29.21
N GLU A 91 6.48 19.99 29.64
CA GLU A 91 6.63 21.15 28.74
C GLU A 91 7.96 21.19 27.95
N TYR A 92 8.96 20.42 28.36
CA TYR A 92 10.25 20.33 27.69
C TYR A 92 10.53 18.94 27.09
N CYS A 93 9.52 18.06 27.05
CA CYS A 93 9.60 16.78 26.35
C CYS A 93 9.05 16.95 24.92
N ALA A 94 9.83 17.57 24.04
CA ALA A 94 9.59 17.63 22.60
C ALA A 94 10.91 17.36 21.85
#